data_AF-A0A539E0H5-F1
#
_entry.id   AF-A0A539E0H5-F1
#
_cell.length_a   1.000
_cell.length_b   1.000
_cell.length_c   1.000
_cell.angle_alpha   90.00
_cell.angle_beta   90.00
_cell.angle_gamma   90.00
#
_symmetry.space_group_name_H-M   'P 1'
#
loop_
_entity.id
_entity.type
_entity.pdbx_description
1 polymer ?
#
loop_
_entity_poly.entity_id
_entity_poly.type
_entity_poly.pdbx_seq_one_letter_code
_entity_poly.pdbx_strand_id
1 'polypeptide(L)'
;MDRRKLAAIVIGVVVATSVGGFAAGSRITSPAEIASRTAAPPPAPILVPVEERVLSTDVVTRGTGRFGSPQKLSVATSALKSNAGLIAELPLAGAELVEGDVAVSASGRPMFVLVGSRPMSRDLGPGLTGDDVGQLEDSLTRLGFDVGPPDGVYDEATEAAVTAWYSENGFAPFTATEGQLSAVRARESELAAASVDVV
;
A
#
# COMPACT_ATOMS: atom_id res chain seq x y z
N MET A 1 -9.34 -57.26 -99.90
CA MET A 1 -8.08 -57.09 -99.14
C MET A 1 -7.64 -58.44 -98.62
N ASP A 2 -6.43 -58.89 -98.98
CA ASP A 2 -5.92 -60.21 -98.58
C ASP A 2 -5.68 -60.30 -97.08
N ARG A 3 -6.21 -61.35 -96.46
CA ARG A 3 -6.12 -61.64 -95.02
C ARG A 3 -4.68 -61.56 -94.47
N ARG A 4 -3.67 -61.84 -95.32
CA ARG A 4 -2.24 -61.77 -94.98
C ARG A 4 -1.70 -60.34 -94.78
N LYS A 5 -2.15 -59.36 -95.57
CA LYS A 5 -1.74 -57.95 -95.41
C LYS A 5 -2.36 -57.32 -94.17
N LEU A 6 -3.61 -57.71 -93.89
CA LEU A 6 -4.33 -57.27 -92.70
C LEU A 6 -3.68 -57.83 -91.42
N ALA A 7 -3.23 -59.09 -91.43
CA ALA A 7 -2.49 -59.70 -90.33
C ALA A 7 -1.14 -59.00 -90.04
N ALA A 8 -0.37 -58.65 -91.07
CA ALA A 8 0.93 -57.98 -90.90
C ALA A 8 0.80 -56.57 -90.29
N ILE A 9 -0.23 -55.81 -90.70
CA ILE A 9 -0.51 -54.48 -90.14
C ILE A 9 -0.89 -54.59 -88.67
N VAL A 10 -1.73 -55.56 -88.31
CA VAL A 10 -2.14 -55.79 -86.92
C VAL A 10 -0.92 -56.13 -86.05
N ILE A 11 -0.02 -57.00 -86.52
CA ILE A 11 1.22 -57.33 -85.80
C ILE A 11 2.12 -56.10 -85.62
N GLY A 12 2.29 -55.29 -86.67
CA GLY A 12 3.09 -54.07 -86.60
C GLY A 12 2.57 -53.05 -85.58
N VAL A 13 1.24 -52.87 -85.52
CA VAL A 13 0.59 -51.97 -84.56
C VAL A 13 0.75 -52.48 -83.13
N VAL A 14 0.64 -53.80 -82.91
CA VAL A 14 0.83 -54.41 -81.58
C VAL A 14 2.26 -54.20 -81.10
N VAL A 15 3.25 -54.46 -81.95
CA VAL A 15 4.67 -54.24 -81.60
C VAL A 15 4.94 -52.77 -81.29
N ALA A 16 4.44 -51.85 -82.12
CA ALA A 16 4.62 -50.42 -81.91
C ALA A 16 4.01 -49.92 -80.60
N THR A 17 2.80 -50.38 -80.26
CA THR A 17 2.13 -50.01 -79.00
C THR A 17 2.78 -50.65 -77.78
N SER A 18 3.28 -51.89 -77.87
CA SER A 18 4.05 -52.53 -76.78
C SER A 18 5.37 -51.80 -76.50
N VAL A 19 6.13 -51.44 -77.54
CA VAL A 19 7.39 -50.69 -77.38
C VAL A 19 7.13 -49.30 -76.82
N GLY A 20 6.09 -48.60 -77.30
CA GLY A 20 5.69 -47.30 -76.78
C GLY A 20 5.26 -47.35 -75.31
N GLY A 21 4.48 -48.38 -74.92
CA GLY A 21 4.04 -48.59 -73.55
C GLY A 21 5.20 -48.89 -72.59
N PHE A 22 6.16 -49.72 -73.01
CA PHE A 22 7.35 -50.02 -72.21
C PHE A 22 8.26 -48.80 -72.04
N ALA A 23 8.49 -48.03 -73.10
CA ALA A 23 9.29 -46.81 -73.04
C ALA A 23 8.65 -45.76 -72.12
N ALA A 24 7.33 -45.56 -72.21
CA ALA A 24 6.59 -44.66 -71.33
C ALA A 24 6.62 -45.15 -69.87
N GLY A 25 6.39 -46.44 -69.65
CA GLY A 25 6.43 -47.06 -68.32
C GLY A 25 7.80 -46.97 -67.65
N SER A 26 8.88 -47.10 -68.41
CA SER A 26 10.26 -47.02 -67.88
C SER A 26 10.66 -45.65 -67.34
N ARG A 27 9.85 -44.60 -67.60
CA ARG A 27 10.08 -43.24 -67.08
C ARG A 27 9.17 -42.88 -65.91
N ILE A 28 8.22 -43.74 -65.53
CA ILE A 28 7.33 -43.51 -64.39
C ILE A 28 7.95 -44.16 -63.16
N THR A 29 8.74 -43.38 -62.41
CA THR A 29 9.21 -43.82 -61.09
C THR A 29 8.10 -43.56 -60.08
N SER A 30 7.67 -44.62 -59.38
CA SER A 30 6.67 -44.48 -58.33
C SER A 30 7.25 -43.79 -57.08
N PRO A 31 6.44 -43.07 -56.29
CA PRO A 31 6.88 -42.50 -55.02
C PRO A 31 7.45 -43.55 -54.05
N ALA A 32 6.92 -44.78 -54.08
CA ALA A 32 7.41 -45.90 -53.28
C ALA A 32 8.83 -46.34 -53.68
N GLU A 33 9.17 -46.24 -54.97
CA GLU A 33 10.48 -46.61 -55.48
C GLU A 33 11.53 -45.53 -55.25
N ILE A 34 11.12 -44.25 -55.18
CA ILE A 34 12.00 -43.18 -54.69
C ILE A 34 12.28 -43.41 -53.20
N ALA A 35 11.26 -43.75 -52.41
CA ALA A 35 11.43 -44.00 -50.98
C ALA A 35 12.34 -45.22 -50.69
N SER A 36 12.30 -46.27 -51.50
CA SER A 36 13.17 -47.45 -51.31
C SER A 36 14.62 -47.23 -51.74
N ARG A 37 14.86 -46.40 -52.77
CA ARG A 37 16.22 -46.03 -53.22
C ARG A 37 16.85 -44.92 -52.38
N THR A 38 16.07 -44.20 -51.58
CA THR A 38 16.58 -43.15 -50.71
C THR A 38 17.20 -43.76 -49.47
N ALA A 39 18.51 -43.56 -49.28
CA ALA A 39 19.18 -43.96 -48.06
C ALA A 39 18.58 -43.22 -46.86
N ALA A 40 18.48 -43.89 -45.71
CA ALA A 40 18.01 -43.25 -44.49
C ALA A 40 18.89 -42.02 -44.18
N PRO A 41 18.29 -40.87 -43.83
CA PRO A 41 19.06 -39.72 -43.42
C PRO A 41 19.92 -40.08 -42.21
N PRO A 42 21.15 -39.57 -42.12
CA PRO A 42 22.00 -39.85 -40.97
C PRO A 42 21.30 -39.40 -39.68
N PRO A 43 21.34 -40.20 -38.59
CA PRO A 43 20.75 -39.81 -37.31
C PRO A 43 21.33 -38.48 -36.83
N ALA A 44 20.46 -37.49 -36.63
CA ALA A 44 20.83 -36.19 -36.08
C ALA A 44 20.17 -36.00 -34.70
N PRO A 45 20.90 -35.47 -33.70
CA PRO A 45 20.34 -35.20 -32.38
C PRO A 45 19.36 -34.02 -32.44
N ILE A 46 18.30 -34.09 -31.63
CA ILE A 46 17.42 -32.95 -31.38
C ILE A 46 18.12 -32.08 -30.32
N LEU A 47 18.66 -30.94 -30.74
CA LEU A 47 19.38 -30.01 -29.86
C LEU A 47 18.49 -28.82 -29.51
N VAL A 48 18.58 -28.38 -28.26
CA VAL A 48 18.01 -27.13 -27.76
C VAL A 48 19.18 -26.27 -27.28
N PRO A 49 19.23 -24.95 -27.59
CA PRO A 49 20.30 -24.09 -27.12
C PRO A 49 20.32 -24.05 -25.59
N VAL A 50 21.53 -24.08 -25.01
CA VAL A 50 21.72 -23.90 -23.57
C VAL A 50 21.58 -22.41 -23.27
N GLU A 51 20.74 -22.07 -22.30
CA GLU A 51 20.53 -20.70 -21.84
C GLU A 51 20.74 -20.63 -20.33
N GLU A 52 21.49 -19.62 -19.88
CA GLU A 52 21.61 -19.27 -18.47
C GLU A 52 20.45 -18.34 -18.10
N ARG A 53 19.59 -18.78 -17.17
CA ARG A 53 18.48 -17.96 -16.66
C ARG A 53 18.30 -18.20 -15.17
N VAL A 54 17.79 -17.19 -14.48
CA VAL A 54 17.37 -17.32 -13.08
C VAL A 54 16.08 -18.16 -13.05
N LEU A 55 16.12 -19.29 -12.35
CA LEU A 55 14.93 -20.08 -12.05
C LEU A 55 14.19 -19.41 -10.89
N SER A 56 13.01 -18.87 -11.17
CA SER A 56 12.07 -18.44 -10.14
C SER A 56 11.14 -19.60 -9.78
N THR A 57 10.96 -19.84 -8.49
CA THR A 57 9.97 -20.78 -7.98
C THR A 57 8.92 -19.96 -7.24
N ASP A 58 7.72 -19.87 -7.81
CA ASP A 58 6.62 -19.18 -7.15
C ASP A 58 6.02 -20.10 -6.06
N VAL A 59 6.24 -19.73 -4.80
CA VAL A 59 5.68 -20.45 -3.65
C VAL A 59 4.44 -19.71 -3.17
N VAL A 60 3.26 -20.28 -3.42
CA VAL A 60 1.99 -19.77 -2.88
C VAL A 60 1.76 -20.34 -1.50
N THR A 61 1.88 -19.52 -0.46
CA THR A 61 1.60 -19.92 0.93
C THR A 61 0.33 -19.27 1.46
N ARG A 62 -0.30 -19.89 2.46
CA ARG A 62 -1.43 -19.31 3.19
C ARG A 62 -0.94 -18.80 4.54
N GLY A 63 -1.08 -17.49 4.77
CA GLY A 63 -0.83 -16.87 6.08
C GLY A 63 -2.15 -16.49 6.76
N THR A 64 -2.13 -16.38 8.08
CA THR A 64 -3.22 -15.78 8.85
C THR A 64 -2.74 -14.46 9.45
N GLY A 65 -3.49 -13.38 9.21
CA GLY A 65 -3.28 -12.11 9.91
C GLY A 65 -3.90 -12.17 11.30
N ARG A 66 -3.19 -11.69 12.31
CA ARG A 66 -3.70 -11.52 13.67
C ARG A 66 -3.40 -10.11 14.13
N PHE A 67 -4.24 -9.56 14.99
CA PHE A 67 -3.91 -8.32 15.68
C PHE A 67 -2.64 -8.54 16.51
N GLY A 68 -1.81 -7.50 16.59
CA GLY A 68 -0.66 -7.47 17.48
C GLY A 68 -1.08 -7.57 18.95
N SER A 69 -0.10 -7.68 19.85
CA SER A 69 -0.38 -7.69 21.28
C SER A 69 -1.03 -6.37 21.71
N PRO A 70 -2.11 -6.40 22.52
CA PRO A 70 -2.75 -5.20 23.04
C PRO A 70 -1.73 -4.28 23.72
N GLN A 71 -1.73 -3.01 23.35
CA GLN A 71 -0.94 -1.98 24.01
C GLN A 71 -1.74 -1.37 25.15
N LYS A 72 -1.11 -1.20 26.32
CA LYS A 72 -1.74 -0.47 27.43
C LYS A 72 -1.66 1.03 27.12
N LEU A 73 -2.80 1.68 27.00
CA LEU A 73 -2.91 3.13 26.92
C LEU A 73 -3.07 3.68 28.34
N SER A 74 -2.17 4.59 28.73
CA SER A 74 -2.32 5.37 29.96
C SER A 74 -2.81 6.75 29.61
N VAL A 75 -3.81 7.24 30.34
CA VAL A 75 -4.25 8.63 30.25
C VAL A 75 -3.21 9.49 30.95
N ALA A 76 -2.69 10.50 30.26
CA ALA A 76 -1.76 11.45 30.86
C ALA A 76 -2.51 12.30 31.91
N THR A 77 -1.92 12.43 33.10
CA THR A 77 -2.44 13.32 34.14
C THR A 77 -1.96 14.73 33.86
N SER A 78 -2.89 15.68 33.84
CA SER A 78 -2.58 17.10 33.69
C SER A 78 -2.36 17.74 35.05
N ALA A 79 -1.28 18.51 35.20
CA ALA A 79 -1.03 19.30 36.41
C ALA A 79 -2.05 20.44 36.57
N LEU A 80 -2.66 20.88 35.46
CA LEU A 80 -3.65 21.95 35.42
C LEU A 80 -5.09 21.44 35.63
N LYS A 81 -5.35 20.15 35.42
CA LYS A 81 -6.71 19.56 35.44
C LYS A 81 -6.81 18.50 36.53
N SER A 82 -7.10 18.92 37.76
CA SER A 82 -7.14 18.06 38.96
C SER A 82 -8.31 17.06 39.01
N ASN A 83 -9.33 17.20 38.15
CA ASN A 83 -10.59 16.47 38.25
C ASN A 83 -10.73 15.39 37.16
N ALA A 84 -9.72 14.54 36.96
CA ALA A 84 -9.81 13.37 36.07
C ALA A 84 -10.41 12.16 36.82
N GLY A 85 -11.65 12.27 37.30
CA GLY A 85 -12.22 11.29 38.23
C GLY A 85 -13.29 10.36 37.66
N LEU A 86 -13.94 10.73 36.55
CA LEU A 86 -15.08 9.98 36.02
C LEU A 86 -14.93 9.76 34.52
N ILE A 87 -14.78 8.50 34.11
CA ILE A 87 -14.84 8.14 32.69
C ILE A 87 -16.32 7.97 32.34
N ALA A 88 -16.84 8.84 31.48
CA ALA A 88 -18.27 8.87 31.15
C ALA A 88 -18.61 7.89 30.01
N GLU A 89 -17.72 7.77 29.03
CA GLU A 89 -17.97 7.01 27.81
C GLU A 89 -16.69 6.26 27.39
N LEU A 90 -16.85 4.96 27.12
CA LEU A 90 -15.81 4.11 26.52
C LEU A 90 -16.30 3.61 25.14
N PRO A 91 -15.38 3.43 24.19
CA PRO A 91 -15.70 2.85 22.91
C PRO A 91 -16.05 1.36 23.11
N LEU A 92 -16.96 0.86 22.26
CA LEU A 92 -17.33 -0.55 22.27
C LEU A 92 -16.12 -1.42 21.93
N ALA A 93 -16.05 -2.61 22.53
CA ALA A 93 -14.99 -3.56 22.22
C ALA A 93 -15.00 -3.91 20.73
N GLY A 94 -13.87 -3.72 20.05
CA GLY A 94 -13.73 -3.93 18.61
C GLY A 94 -14.07 -2.71 17.74
N ALA A 95 -14.39 -1.56 18.34
CA ALA A 95 -14.49 -0.30 17.60
C ALA A 95 -13.12 0.08 17.02
N GLU A 96 -13.11 0.48 15.76
CA GLU A 96 -11.95 1.09 15.10
C GLU A 96 -11.97 2.59 15.41
N LEU A 97 -10.84 3.12 15.87
CA LEU A 97 -10.65 4.54 16.13
C LEU A 97 -9.67 5.09 15.10
N VAL A 98 -10.06 6.17 14.45
CA VAL A 98 -9.25 6.89 13.46
C VAL A 98 -8.77 8.23 14.03
N GLU A 99 -7.83 8.86 13.33
CA GLU A 99 -7.36 10.20 13.70
C GLU A 99 -8.54 11.18 13.75
N GLY A 100 -8.62 11.95 14.83
CA GLY A 100 -9.71 12.89 15.09
C GLY A 100 -10.81 12.34 15.99
N ASP A 101 -10.93 11.02 16.15
CA ASP A 101 -11.98 10.42 16.98
C ASP A 101 -11.78 10.73 18.47
N VAL A 102 -12.89 10.84 19.19
CA VAL A 102 -12.89 10.89 20.66
C VAL A 102 -12.79 9.47 21.20
N ALA A 103 -11.61 9.07 21.67
CA ALA A 103 -11.40 7.76 22.26
C ALA A 103 -12.16 7.57 23.57
N VAL A 104 -12.19 8.60 24.41
CA VAL A 104 -12.78 8.52 25.75
C VAL A 104 -13.05 9.93 26.28
N SER A 105 -14.14 10.10 27.02
CA SER A 105 -14.44 11.35 27.74
C SER A 105 -14.25 11.17 29.24
N ALA A 106 -13.37 11.98 29.83
CA ALA A 106 -13.09 11.98 31.26
C ALA A 106 -13.56 13.30 31.89
N SER A 107 -14.62 13.22 32.71
CA SER A 107 -15.23 14.34 33.42
C SER A 107 -15.55 15.52 32.50
N GLY A 108 -16.16 15.22 31.34
CA GLY A 108 -16.56 16.19 30.32
C GLY A 108 -15.44 16.69 29.42
N ARG A 109 -14.24 16.10 29.49
CA ARG A 109 -13.10 16.46 28.64
C ARG A 109 -12.83 15.34 27.64
N PRO A 110 -12.84 15.63 26.32
CA PRO A 110 -12.56 14.65 25.30
C PRO A 110 -11.06 14.31 25.29
N MET A 111 -10.75 13.05 25.05
CA MET A 111 -9.42 12.62 24.63
C MET A 111 -9.49 12.20 23.16
N PHE A 112 -8.84 12.98 22.32
CA PHE A 112 -8.79 12.74 20.90
C PHE A 112 -7.67 11.75 20.53
N VAL A 113 -7.91 10.97 19.48
CA VAL A 113 -6.89 10.13 18.86
C VAL A 113 -6.14 10.95 17.83
N LEU A 114 -4.84 11.12 18.03
CA LEU A 114 -3.95 11.79 17.09
C LEU A 114 -2.89 10.81 16.61
N VAL A 115 -2.54 10.90 15.33
CA VAL A 115 -1.43 10.12 14.76
C VAL A 115 -0.13 10.85 15.03
N GLY A 116 0.81 10.14 15.64
CA GLY A 116 2.07 10.73 16.07
C GLY A 116 3.13 9.70 16.39
N SER A 117 4.39 10.14 16.38
CA SER A 117 5.54 9.32 16.75
C SER A 117 5.84 9.41 18.25
N ARG A 118 5.28 10.41 18.94
CA ARG A 118 5.57 10.69 20.35
C ARG A 118 4.28 10.86 21.17
N PRO A 119 4.28 10.41 22.44
CA PRO A 119 3.19 10.69 23.36
C PRO A 119 3.07 12.19 23.69
N MET A 120 1.84 12.68 23.78
CA MET A 120 1.52 14.01 24.33
C MET A 120 1.62 13.97 25.86
N SER A 121 2.83 14.18 26.39
CA SER A 121 3.11 13.99 27.83
C SER A 121 2.85 15.21 28.71
N ARG A 122 2.58 16.38 28.12
CA ARG A 122 2.32 17.65 28.83
C ARG A 122 1.08 18.35 28.29
N ASP A 123 0.56 19.30 29.06
CA ASP A 123 -0.43 20.25 28.56
C ASP A 123 0.23 21.23 27.58
N LEU A 124 -0.36 21.38 26.40
CA LEU A 124 0.04 22.36 25.39
C LEU A 124 -0.86 23.60 25.46
N GLY A 125 -0.30 24.75 25.11
CA GLY A 125 -1.00 26.03 25.13
C GLY A 125 -0.12 27.18 24.63
N PRO A 126 -0.68 28.39 24.55
CA PRO A 126 -0.03 29.55 23.93
C PRO A 126 1.38 29.84 24.45
N GLY A 127 2.30 30.14 23.53
CA GLY A 127 3.70 30.48 23.81
C GLY A 127 4.62 29.28 24.07
N LEU A 128 4.10 28.05 24.04
CA LEU A 128 4.94 26.85 24.11
C LEU A 128 5.54 26.51 22.75
N THR A 129 6.75 25.97 22.78
CA THR A 129 7.45 25.49 21.59
C THR A 129 7.92 24.05 21.77
N GLY A 130 8.02 23.29 20.69
CA GLY A 130 8.64 21.97 20.68
C GLY A 130 8.08 21.01 19.64
N ASP A 131 8.73 19.85 19.51
CA ASP A 131 8.34 18.78 18.58
C ASP A 131 6.91 18.26 18.85
N ASP A 132 6.42 18.35 20.09
CA ASP A 132 5.06 17.98 20.46
C ASP A 132 4.02 18.98 19.96
N VAL A 133 4.37 20.27 19.93
CA VAL A 133 3.55 21.30 19.29
C VAL A 133 3.49 21.08 17.78
N GLY A 134 4.65 20.85 17.14
CA GLY A 134 4.68 20.55 15.70
C GLY A 134 3.88 19.31 15.33
N GLN A 135 3.90 18.26 16.17
CA GLN A 135 3.06 17.09 15.94
C GLN A 135 1.56 17.41 16.07
N LEU A 136 1.17 18.29 16.99
CA LEU A 136 -0.22 18.76 17.10
C LEU A 136 -0.62 19.55 15.84
N GLU A 137 0.23 20.46 15.37
CA GLU A 137 0.02 21.25 14.15
C GLU A 137 -0.13 20.36 12.91
N ASP A 138 0.75 19.37 12.75
CA ASP A 138 0.68 18.39 11.67
C ASP A 138 -0.64 17.60 11.71
N SER A 139 -1.08 17.20 12.91
CA SER A 139 -2.37 16.52 13.10
C SER A 139 -3.54 17.42 12.74
N LEU A 140 -3.57 18.66 13.22
CA LEU A 140 -4.62 19.64 12.93
C LEU A 140 -4.70 19.93 11.43
N THR A 141 -3.55 20.05 10.76
CA THR A 141 -3.45 20.22 9.31
C THR A 141 -4.08 19.03 8.56
N ARG A 142 -3.78 17.80 8.98
CA ARG A 142 -4.39 16.58 8.38
C ARG A 142 -5.90 16.51 8.62
N LEU A 143 -6.36 17.01 9.76
CA LEU A 143 -7.77 17.11 10.11
C LEU A 143 -8.49 18.27 9.40
N GLY A 144 -7.77 19.13 8.69
CA GLY A 144 -8.32 20.22 7.87
C GLY A 144 -8.40 21.57 8.56
N PHE A 145 -7.76 21.74 9.72
CA PHE A 145 -7.67 23.03 10.40
C PHE A 145 -6.41 23.79 9.98
N ASP A 146 -6.57 25.09 9.76
CA ASP A 146 -5.46 25.97 9.38
C ASP A 146 -4.69 26.41 10.62
N VAL A 147 -3.48 25.89 10.78
CA VAL A 147 -2.52 26.25 11.83
C VAL A 147 -1.46 27.24 11.34
N GLY A 148 -1.54 27.70 10.10
CA GLY A 148 -0.44 28.42 9.46
C GLY A 148 0.76 27.50 9.17
N PRO A 149 1.99 28.02 9.15
CA PRO A 149 3.19 27.22 8.97
C PRO A 149 3.41 26.31 10.20
N PRO A 150 3.51 24.98 10.04
CA PRO A 150 3.84 24.09 11.16
C PRO A 150 5.31 24.29 11.53
N ASP A 151 5.56 25.17 12.49
CA ASP A 151 6.89 25.58 12.96
C ASP A 151 7.19 25.12 14.39
N GLY A 152 6.23 24.42 15.01
CA GLY A 152 6.34 23.91 16.37
C GLY A 152 6.21 25.00 17.43
N VAL A 153 5.54 26.11 17.11
CA VAL A 153 5.25 27.22 18.03
C VAL A 153 3.75 27.35 18.21
N TYR A 154 3.29 27.24 19.45
CA TYR A 154 1.88 27.40 19.76
C TYR A 154 1.54 28.90 19.76
N ASP A 155 1.21 29.40 18.58
CA ASP A 155 0.85 30.79 18.31
C ASP A 155 -0.67 30.99 18.21
N GLU A 156 -1.09 32.17 17.76
CA GLU A 156 -2.51 32.53 17.59
C GLU A 156 -3.20 31.69 16.50
N ALA A 157 -2.48 31.27 15.45
CA ALA A 157 -3.04 30.43 14.40
C ALA A 157 -3.29 29.01 14.93
N THR A 158 -2.32 28.43 15.64
CA THR A 158 -2.47 27.14 16.31
C THR A 158 -3.57 27.18 17.37
N GLU A 159 -3.69 28.27 18.15
CA GLU A 159 -4.78 28.46 19.11
C GLU A 159 -6.16 28.48 18.44
N ALA A 160 -6.29 29.21 17.32
CA ALA A 160 -7.53 29.29 16.56
C ALA A 160 -7.91 27.91 15.98
N ALA A 161 -6.94 27.17 15.43
CA ALA A 161 -7.14 25.83 14.92
C ALA A 161 -7.60 24.84 16.01
N VAL A 162 -6.96 24.85 17.18
CA VAL A 162 -7.37 24.02 18.33
C VAL A 162 -8.79 24.38 18.76
N THR A 163 -9.11 25.67 18.81
CA THR A 163 -10.46 26.13 19.19
C THR A 163 -11.52 25.66 18.20
N ALA A 164 -11.25 25.79 16.90
CA ALA A 164 -12.13 25.31 15.84
C ALA A 164 -12.31 23.78 15.92
N TRP A 165 -11.23 23.04 16.12
CA TRP A 165 -11.25 21.58 16.23
C TRP A 165 -12.07 21.07 17.41
N TYR A 166 -11.88 21.67 18.59
CA TYR A 166 -12.69 21.35 19.75
C TYR A 166 -14.17 21.68 19.50
N SER A 167 -14.45 22.85 18.90
CA SER A 167 -15.82 23.28 18.62
C SER A 167 -16.53 22.37 17.62
N GLU A 168 -15.85 21.89 16.58
CA GLU A 168 -16.42 20.96 15.59
C GLU A 168 -16.85 19.63 16.25
N ASN A 169 -16.12 19.23 17.30
CA ASN A 169 -16.42 18.04 18.09
C ASN A 169 -17.39 18.30 19.25
N GLY A 170 -17.93 19.52 19.40
CA GLY A 170 -18.89 19.87 20.45
C GLY A 170 -18.27 20.13 21.82
N PHE A 171 -16.96 20.41 21.88
CA PHE A 171 -16.24 20.69 23.11
C PHE A 171 -15.61 22.09 23.10
N ALA A 172 -15.20 22.56 24.28
CA ALA A 172 -14.40 23.77 24.42
C ALA A 172 -12.99 23.40 24.90
N PRO A 173 -11.92 24.07 24.40
CA PRO A 173 -10.59 23.94 24.96
C PRO A 173 -10.59 24.32 26.45
N PHE A 174 -9.66 23.75 27.20
CA PHE A 174 -9.51 24.08 28.62
C PHE A 174 -8.90 25.46 28.80
N THR A 175 -9.55 26.30 29.62
CA THR A 175 -9.05 27.61 30.02
C THR A 175 -8.65 27.61 31.49
N ALA A 176 -7.69 28.47 31.86
CA ALA A 176 -7.24 28.59 33.24
C ALA A 176 -8.39 29.02 34.17
N THR A 177 -8.52 28.33 35.30
CA THR A 177 -9.53 28.67 36.32
C THR A 177 -9.17 29.96 37.06
N GLU A 178 -10.16 30.64 37.65
CA GLU A 178 -9.91 31.84 38.46
C GLU A 178 -8.89 31.60 39.60
N GLY A 179 -8.94 30.42 40.23
CA GLY A 179 -7.97 30.03 41.26
C GLY A 179 -6.54 29.88 40.73
N GLN A 180 -6.38 29.40 39.49
CA GLN A 180 -5.06 29.32 38.84
C GLN A 180 -4.56 30.72 38.45
N LEU A 181 -5.43 31.56 37.90
CA LEU A 181 -5.08 32.93 37.54
C LEU A 181 -4.70 33.78 38.76
N SER A 182 -5.41 33.63 39.88
CA SER A 182 -5.08 34.34 41.11
C SER A 182 -3.73 33.89 41.71
N ALA A 183 -3.42 32.59 41.65
CA ALA A 183 -2.13 32.05 42.07
C ALA A 183 -0.97 32.59 41.22
N VAL A 184 -1.16 32.71 39.89
CA VAL A 184 -0.17 33.31 38.98
C VAL A 184 0.04 34.78 39.34
N ARG A 185 -1.03 35.58 39.46
CA ARG A 185 -0.93 37.01 39.83
C ARG A 185 -0.24 37.22 41.17
N ALA A 186 -0.50 36.34 42.16
CA ALA A 186 0.18 36.40 43.45
C ALA A 186 1.69 36.19 43.29
N ARG A 187 2.11 35.18 42.51
CA ARG A 187 3.53 34.92 42.22
C ARG A 187 4.19 36.05 41.44
N GLU A 188 3.50 36.65 40.48
CA GLU A 188 3.99 37.82 39.76
C GLU A 188 4.18 39.01 40.69
N SER A 189 3.25 39.25 41.63
CA SER A 189 3.39 40.32 42.62
C SER A 189 4.58 40.10 43.57
N GLU A 190 4.85 38.84 43.97
CA GLU A 190 6.01 38.47 44.79
C GLU A 190 7.31 38.67 44.02
N LEU A 191 7.37 38.28 42.74
CA LEU A 191 8.54 38.51 41.88
C LEU A 191 8.79 40.00 41.66
N ALA A 192 7.73 40.77 41.41
CA ALA A 192 7.81 42.22 41.28
C ALA A 192 8.33 42.86 42.57
N ALA A 193 7.85 42.45 43.75
CA ALA A 193 8.38 42.92 45.03
C ALA A 193 9.85 42.54 45.24
N ALA A 194 10.22 41.28 44.98
CA ALA A 194 11.59 40.80 45.15
C ALA A 194 12.59 41.44 44.18
N SER A 195 12.16 41.80 42.96
CA SER A 195 13.01 42.50 41.98
C SER A 195 13.22 43.97 42.31
N VAL A 196 12.32 44.60 43.07
CA VAL A 196 12.48 45.97 43.57
C VAL A 196 13.49 46.03 44.73
N ASP A 197 13.61 44.96 45.54
CA ASP A 197 14.55 44.90 46.67
C ASP A 197 16.02 44.62 46.28
N VAL A 198 16.33 44.44 44.98
CA VAL A 198 17.68 44.09 44.48
C VAL A 198 18.44 45.29 43.88
N VAL A 199 17.98 46.52 44.12
CA VAL A 199 18.65 47.78 43.70
C VAL A 199 19.12 48.58 44.90
#